data_AF-A0A4R5AYE4-F1
#
_entry.id   AF-A0A4R5AYE4-F1
#
_cell.length_a   1.000
_cell.length_b   1.000
_cell.length_c   1.000
_cell.angle_alpha   90.00
_cell.angle_beta   90.00
_cell.angle_gamma   90.00
#
_symmetry.space_group_name_H-M   'P 1'
#
loop_
_entity.id
_entity.type
_entity.pdbx_description
1 polymer ?
#
loop_
_entity_poly.entity_id
_entity_poly.type
_entity_poly.pdbx_seq_one_letter_code
_entity_poly.pdbx_strand_id
1 'polypeptide(L)'
;MIELDLEVLWLPEELIPQQEAGMEVPIKDCTTRIHTFYLIAAIRPHDEKGYCDVFSNGETYTVKESYESVKQKIRNQMNFKWN
;
A
#
# COMPACT_ATOMS: atom_id res chain seq x y z
N MET A 1 -15.49 10.05 -2.80
CA MET A 1 -14.13 10.42 -2.37
C MET A 1 -13.81 9.71 -1.07
N ILE A 2 -12.90 8.76 -1.13
CA ILE A 2 -12.27 8.14 0.04
C ILE A 2 -11.11 9.05 0.45
N GLU A 3 -10.76 9.05 1.73
CA GLU A 3 -9.52 9.62 2.24
C GLU A 3 -9.01 8.61 3.26
N LEU A 4 -7.95 7.89 2.89
CA LEU A 4 -7.45 6.77 3.67
C LEU A 4 -5.92 6.83 3.77
N ASP A 5 -5.43 7.07 4.97
CA ASP A 5 -4.00 7.02 5.28
C ASP A 5 -3.57 5.58 5.55
N LEU A 6 -2.53 5.14 4.83
CA LEU A 6 -1.90 3.83 5.01
C LEU A 6 -0.36 3.98 5.05
N GLU A 7 0.30 3.10 5.79
CA GLU A 7 1.76 3.00 5.78
C GLU A 7 2.23 2.22 4.55
N VAL A 8 2.74 2.92 3.54
CA VAL A 8 3.33 2.32 2.33
C VAL A 8 4.79 1.97 2.56
N LEU A 9 5.24 0.87 1.96
CA LEU A 9 6.66 0.57 1.81
C LEU A 9 7.29 1.59 0.88
N TRP A 10 8.41 2.16 1.32
CA TRP A 10 9.15 3.17 0.61
C TRP A 10 10.60 2.72 0.46
N LEU A 11 11.05 2.64 -0.79
CA LEU A 11 12.43 2.29 -1.10
C LEU A 11 13.36 3.46 -0.70
N PRO A 12 14.36 3.22 0.17
CA PRO A 12 15.39 4.21 0.46
C PRO A 12 16.17 4.59 -0.81
N GLU A 13 16.62 5.84 -0.90
CA GLU A 13 17.26 6.38 -2.11
C GLU A 13 18.54 5.61 -2.48
N GLU A 14 19.27 5.12 -1.48
CA GLU A 14 20.46 4.31 -1.62
C GLU A 14 20.22 2.94 -2.28
N LEU A 15 18.98 2.45 -2.27
CA LEU A 15 18.59 1.16 -2.86
C LEU A 15 17.93 1.31 -4.24
N ILE A 16 17.55 2.52 -4.65
CA ILE A 16 16.96 2.78 -5.99
C ILE A 16 17.86 2.24 -7.12
N PRO A 17 19.18 2.47 -7.14
CA PRO A 17 20.04 1.95 -8.21
C PRO A 17 20.04 0.42 -8.31
N GLN A 18 19.84 -0.28 -7.19
CA GLN A 18 19.80 -1.75 -7.14
C GLN A 18 18.50 -2.25 -7.78
N GLN A 19 17.37 -1.61 -7.46
CA GLN A 19 16.08 -1.91 -8.08
C GLN A 19 16.11 -1.63 -9.59
N GLU A 20 16.68 -0.49 -10.02
CA GLU A 20 16.82 -0.15 -11.45
C GLU A 20 17.75 -1.11 -12.20
N ALA A 21 18.74 -1.68 -11.51
CA ALA A 21 19.59 -2.75 -12.03
C ALA A 21 18.89 -4.12 -12.09
N GLY A 22 17.61 -4.20 -11.68
CA GLY A 22 16.81 -5.42 -11.67
C GLY A 22 17.11 -6.35 -10.49
N MET A 23 17.79 -5.85 -9.45
CA MET A 23 18.02 -6.62 -8.23
C MET A 23 16.77 -6.62 -7.37
N GLU A 24 16.45 -7.78 -6.80
CA GLU A 24 15.37 -7.91 -5.83
C GLU A 24 15.75 -7.19 -4.52
N VAL A 25 14.90 -6.25 -4.09
CA VAL A 25 15.08 -5.56 -2.81
C VAL A 25 14.12 -6.18 -1.78
N PRO A 26 14.64 -6.81 -0.72
CA PRO A 26 13.81 -7.37 0.34
C PRO A 26 12.97 -6.31 1.05
N ILE A 27 11.73 -6.64 1.41
CA ILE A 27 10.82 -5.72 2.13
C ILE A 27 11.42 -5.21 3.45
N LYS A 28 12.22 -6.04 4.14
CA LYS A 28 12.91 -5.66 5.38
C LYS A 28 13.88 -4.47 5.21
N ASP A 29 14.33 -4.23 3.99
CA ASP A 29 15.27 -3.15 3.66
C ASP A 29 14.51 -1.88 3.19
N CYS A 30 13.18 -1.98 3.06
CA CYS A 30 12.30 -0.84 2.83
C CYS A 30 11.98 -0.11 4.13
N THR A 31 11.78 1.21 4.02
CA THR A 31 11.19 2.03 5.09
C THR A 31 9.68 2.09 4.94
N THR A 32 8.97 2.70 5.89
CA THR A 32 7.55 3.03 5.74
C THR A 32 7.33 4.54 5.69
N ARG A 33 6.33 4.96 4.91
CA ARG A 33 5.82 6.33 4.89
C ARG A 33 4.31 6.33 4.92
N ILE A 34 3.70 7.34 5.51
CA ILE A 34 2.25 7.53 5.42
C ILE A 34 1.94 8.09 4.03
N HIS A 35 1.01 7.46 3.33
CA HIS A 35 0.47 7.95 2.07
C HIS A 35 -1.06 8.01 2.17
N THR A 36 -1.62 9.15 1.76
CA THR A 36 -3.07 9.38 1.75
C THR A 36 -3.66 8.97 0.40
N PHE A 37 -4.50 7.96 0.40
CA PHE A 37 -5.22 7.48 -0.79
C PHE A 37 -6.56 8.19 -0.93
N TYR A 38 -6.72 8.95 -2.02
CA TYR A 38 -8.00 9.58 -2.39
C TYR A 38 -8.82 8.75 -3.40
N LEU A 39 -8.15 7.79 -4.04
CA LEU A 39 -8.73 6.82 -4.96
C LEU A 39 -8.08 5.46 -4.68
N ILE A 40 -8.89 4.42 -4.63
CA ILE A 40 -8.42 3.03 -4.59
C ILE A 40 -9.21 2.28 -5.65
N ALA A 41 -8.53 1.80 -6.68
CA ALA A 41 -9.14 1.05 -7.77
C ALA A 41 -9.35 -0.41 -7.39
N ALA A 42 -8.36 -1.01 -6.72
CA ALA A 42 -8.40 -2.38 -6.25
C ALA A 42 -7.42 -2.58 -5.09
N ILE A 43 -7.59 -3.67 -4.37
CA ILE A 43 -6.63 -4.19 -3.39
C ILE A 43 -6.47 -5.70 -3.58
N ARG A 44 -5.28 -6.24 -3.26
CA ARG A 44 -5.03 -7.69 -3.23
C ARG A 44 -4.11 -8.07 -2.08
N PRO A 45 -4.14 -9.33 -1.61
CA PRO A 45 -3.11 -9.86 -0.73
C PRO A 45 -1.73 -9.74 -1.39
N HIS A 46 -0.72 -9.32 -0.63
CA HIS A 46 0.68 -9.43 -1.03
C HIS A 46 1.22 -10.81 -0.62
N ASP A 47 2.26 -11.29 -1.31
CA ASP A 47 2.85 -12.62 -1.06
C ASP A 47 3.44 -12.74 0.35
N GLU A 48 4.07 -11.67 0.83
CA GLU A 48 4.50 -11.56 2.23
C GLU A 48 3.31 -11.30 3.18
N LYS A 49 3.22 -12.12 4.23
CA LYS A 49 2.17 -12.02 5.25
C LYS A 49 2.24 -10.66 5.96
N GLY A 50 1.08 -10.04 6.15
CA GLY A 50 0.96 -8.77 6.85
C GLY A 50 1.06 -7.55 5.93
N TYR A 51 1.18 -7.77 4.62
CA TYR A 51 1.17 -6.73 3.60
C TYR A 51 -0.02 -6.86 2.65
N CYS A 52 -0.34 -5.76 1.97
CA CYS A 52 -1.40 -5.68 0.98
C CYS A 52 -0.95 -4.77 -0.17
N ASP A 53 -1.26 -5.16 -1.40
CA ASP A 53 -1.05 -4.27 -2.55
C ASP A 53 -2.31 -3.45 -2.80
N VAL A 54 -2.13 -2.13 -2.93
CA VAL A 54 -3.14 -1.13 -3.19
C VAL A 54 -2.89 -0.54 -4.57
N PHE A 55 -3.88 -0.66 -5.46
CA PHE A 55 -3.84 -0.08 -6.79
C PHE A 55 -4.52 1.29 -6.78
N SER A 56 -3.77 2.34 -7.10
CA SER A 56 -4.23 3.72 -7.06
C SER A 56 -3.57 4.53 -8.16
N ASN A 57 -4.35 5.35 -8.89
CA ASN A 57 -3.84 6.27 -9.92
C ASN A 57 -2.90 5.64 -10.97
N GLY A 58 -3.08 4.35 -11.30
CA GLY A 58 -2.22 3.64 -12.26
C GLY A 58 -0.93 3.07 -11.67
N GLU A 59 -0.71 3.23 -10.37
CA GLU A 59 0.43 2.72 -9.63
C GLU A 59 0.00 1.63 -8.63
N THR A 60 0.97 0.82 -8.21
CA THR A 60 0.80 -0.20 -7.16
C THR A 60 1.64 0.16 -5.97
N TYR A 61 1.02 0.19 -4.79
CA TYR A 61 1.66 0.48 -3.52
C TYR A 61 1.54 -0.74 -2.60
N THR A 62 2.65 -1.21 -2.04
CA THR A 62 2.60 -2.24 -1.00
C THR A 62 2.51 -1.57 0.36
N VAL A 63 1.47 -1.87 1.14
CA VAL A 63 1.24 -1.31 2.48
C VAL A 63 1.53 -2.31 3.58
N LYS A 64 2.00 -1.83 4.72
CA LYS A 64 2.31 -2.63 5.93
C LYS A 64 1.06 -2.97 6.74
N GLU A 65 0.04 -3.48 6.06
CA GLU A 65 -1.19 -3.96 6.67
C GLU A 65 -1.73 -5.16 5.91
N SER A 66 -2.44 -6.06 6.60
CA SER A 66 -3.07 -7.20 5.94
C SER A 66 -4.21 -6.76 5.01
N TYR A 67 -4.45 -7.55 3.97
CA TYR A 67 -5.57 -7.34 3.05
C TYR A 67 -6.92 -7.17 3.76
N GLU A 68 -7.20 -7.99 4.78
CA GLU A 68 -8.47 -7.89 5.52
C GLU A 68 -8.57 -6.58 6.35
N SER A 69 -7.45 -6.10 6.91
CA SER A 69 -7.41 -4.79 7.60
C SER A 69 -7.75 -3.66 6.64
N VAL A 70 -7.05 -3.60 5.50
CA VAL A 70 -7.24 -2.55 4.48
C VAL A 70 -8.66 -2.60 3.92
N LYS A 71 -9.16 -3.80 3.61
CA LYS A 71 -10.54 -4.02 3.15
C LYS A 71 -11.58 -3.53 4.14
N GLN A 72 -11.37 -3.76 5.43
CA GLN A 72 -12.30 -3.30 6.47
C GLN A 72 -12.26 -1.78 6.60
N LYS A 73 -11.08 -1.15 6.53
CA LYS A 73 -10.95 0.33 6.54
C LYS A 73 -11.69 0.98 5.36
N ILE A 74 -11.54 0.42 4.16
CA ILE A 74 -12.29 0.88 2.96
C ILE A 74 -13.79 0.75 3.18
N ARG A 75 -14.27 -0.40 3.69
CA ARG A 75 -15.69 -0.61 3.99
C ARG A 75 -16.24 0.39 5.01
N ASN A 76 -15.50 0.66 6.09
CA ASN A 76 -15.91 1.60 7.12
C ASN A 76 -16.08 3.02 6.54
N GLN A 77 -15.16 3.45 5.69
CA GLN A 77 -15.23 4.75 4.99
C GLN A 77 -16.41 4.85 4.01
N MET A 78 -16.75 3.74 3.34
CA MET A 78 -17.87 3.70 2.39
C MET A 78 -19.23 3.61 3.11
N ASN A 79 -19.32 2.86 4.21
CA ASN A 79 -20.55 2.71 4.99
C ASN A 79 -20.96 3.99 5.72
N PHE A 80 -20.01 4.86 6.08
CA PHE A 80 -20.31 6.16 6.69
C PHE A 80 -21.12 7.10 5.78
N LYS A 81 -21.27 6.78 4.48
CA LYS A 81 -22.00 7.62 3.52
C LYS A 81 -23.45 7.24 3.29
N TRP A 82 -23.95 6.20 3.97
CA TRP A 82 -25.30 5.65 3.75
C TRP A 82 -26.25 5.76 4.95
N ASN A 83 -25.88 6.49 5.99
CA ASN A 83 -26.75 6.87 7.12
C ASN A 83 -27.00 8.38 7.10
#